data_AF-A0A7V9VL61-F1
#
_entry.id   AF-A0A7V9VL61-F1
#
_cell.length_a   1.000
_cell.length_b   1.000
_cell.length_c   1.000
_cell.angle_alpha   90.00
_cell.angle_beta   90.00
_cell.angle_gamma   90.00
#
_symmetry.space_group_name_H-M   'P 1'
#
loop_
_entity.id
_entity.type
_entity.pdbx_description
1 polymer ?
#
loop_
_entity_poly.entity_id
_entity_poly.type
_entity_poly.pdbx_seq_one_letter_code
_entity_poly.pdbx_strand_id
1 'polypeptide(L)'
;MNDQERDSSSDEDQRDEEVKEEMKRLEENPPEKLEDWPTGAAKYETFGGPEGEHKYDDGPEAKLGPAGLRRHEDGSVSIDGEKVDNPEDYKGEPIPGGPTDPDGPDLAGEKEDRSGD
;
A
#
# COMPACT_ATOMS: atom_id res chain seq x y z
N MET A 1 5.05 -44.10 -32.82
CA MET A 1 5.21 -43.98 -31.36
C MET A 1 5.35 -42.51 -31.04
N ASN A 2 4.45 -41.94 -30.23
CA ASN A 2 4.70 -40.73 -29.44
C ASN A 2 3.91 -40.92 -28.13
N ASP A 3 4.37 -41.90 -27.36
CA ASP A 3 3.80 -42.34 -26.07
C ASP A 3 4.23 -41.43 -24.90
N GLN A 4 4.94 -40.34 -25.21
CA GLN A 4 5.74 -39.59 -24.23
C GLN A 4 4.99 -38.42 -23.56
N GLU A 5 3.83 -38.01 -24.09
CA GLU A 5 3.05 -36.85 -23.57
C GLU A 5 1.92 -37.24 -22.61
N ARG A 6 1.48 -38.51 -22.56
CA ARG A 6 0.43 -38.95 -21.62
C ARG A 6 0.95 -39.30 -20.24
N ASP A 7 2.23 -39.61 -20.12
CA ASP A 7 2.86 -40.01 -18.88
C ASP A 7 3.18 -38.79 -18.01
N SER A 8 3.65 -37.70 -18.61
CA SER A 8 4.04 -36.47 -17.89
C SER A 8 2.89 -35.77 -17.18
N SER A 9 1.71 -35.70 -17.79
CA SER A 9 0.55 -35.04 -17.17
C SER A 9 0.07 -35.79 -15.92
N SER A 10 0.14 -37.11 -15.91
CA SER A 10 -0.30 -37.92 -14.75
C SER A 10 0.69 -37.88 -13.59
N ASP A 11 1.98 -37.69 -13.89
CA ASP A 11 3.06 -37.58 -12.90
C ASP A 11 3.07 -36.21 -12.22
N GLU A 12 2.73 -35.14 -12.96
CA GLU A 12 2.59 -33.78 -12.42
C GLU A 12 1.37 -33.66 -11.48
N ASP A 13 0.20 -34.16 -11.89
CA ASP A 13 -1.00 -34.18 -11.06
C ASP A 13 -0.75 -34.94 -9.73
N GLN A 14 -0.02 -36.06 -9.78
CA GLN A 14 0.33 -36.83 -8.58
C GLN A 14 1.28 -36.07 -7.65
N ARG A 15 2.24 -35.31 -8.19
CA ARG A 15 3.14 -34.48 -7.40
C ARG A 15 2.41 -33.32 -6.74
N ASP A 16 1.43 -32.73 -7.41
CA ASP A 16 0.61 -31.65 -6.84
C ASP A 16 -0.31 -32.16 -5.72
N GLU A 17 -0.87 -33.37 -5.86
CA GLU A 17 -1.66 -34.01 -4.80
C GLU A 17 -0.80 -34.33 -3.56
N GLU A 18 0.40 -34.88 -3.75
CA GLU A 18 1.34 -35.20 -2.66
C GLU A 18 1.80 -33.93 -1.92
N VAL A 19 2.08 -32.85 -2.64
CA VAL A 19 2.45 -31.55 -2.06
C VAL A 19 1.30 -30.97 -1.23
N LYS A 20 0.06 -31.03 -1.71
CA LYS A 20 -1.12 -30.55 -0.97
C LYS A 20 -1.37 -31.35 0.30
N GLU A 21 -1.21 -32.67 0.25
CA GLU A 21 -1.34 -33.52 1.44
C GLU A 21 -0.22 -33.26 2.47
N GLU A 22 1.02 -33.07 2.01
CA GLU A 22 2.13 -32.70 2.88
C GLU A 22 1.88 -31.34 3.56
N MET A 23 1.40 -30.35 2.81
CA MET A 23 1.05 -29.02 3.33
C MET A 23 -0.08 -29.06 4.35
N LYS A 24 -1.14 -29.84 4.08
CA LYS A 24 -2.24 -30.03 5.03
C LYS A 24 -1.74 -30.64 6.36
N ARG A 25 -0.80 -31.59 6.31
CA ARG A 25 -0.19 -32.17 7.52
C ARG A 25 0.62 -31.14 8.31
N LEU A 26 1.35 -30.26 7.61
CA LEU A 26 2.13 -29.18 8.21
C LEU A 26 1.23 -28.10 8.84
N GLU A 27 0.01 -27.90 8.32
CA GLU A 27 -0.98 -26.99 8.90
C GLU A 27 -1.46 -27.48 10.28
N GLU A 28 -1.76 -28.78 10.37
CA GLU A 28 -2.25 -29.38 11.62
C GLU A 28 -1.12 -29.54 12.66
N ASN A 29 0.13 -29.69 12.22
CA ASN A 29 1.28 -29.84 13.11
C ASN A 29 2.56 -29.19 12.52
N PRO A 30 2.74 -27.87 12.69
CA PRO A 30 3.89 -27.17 12.13
C PRO A 30 5.19 -27.54 12.87
N PRO A 31 6.29 -27.81 12.15
CA PRO A 31 7.58 -28.12 12.76
C PRO A 31 8.17 -26.92 13.49
N GLU A 32 8.64 -27.14 14.73
CA GLU A 32 9.26 -26.10 15.56
C GLU A 32 10.67 -25.68 15.06
N LYS A 33 11.36 -26.59 14.37
CA LYS A 33 12.72 -26.36 13.85
C LYS A 33 12.68 -26.19 12.34
N LEU A 34 13.41 -25.19 11.86
CA LEU A 34 13.52 -24.86 10.44
C LEU A 34 14.03 -26.03 9.57
N GLU A 35 14.81 -26.92 10.15
CA GLU A 35 15.40 -28.10 9.48
C GLU A 35 14.35 -29.17 9.13
N ASP A 36 13.23 -29.20 9.86
CA ASP A 36 12.15 -30.16 9.70
C ASP A 36 11.05 -29.65 8.74
N TRP A 37 11.21 -28.44 8.19
CA TRP A 37 10.33 -27.90 7.15
C TRP A 37 10.65 -28.51 5.78
N PRO A 38 9.64 -28.69 4.90
CA PRO A 38 9.86 -29.22 3.56
C PRO A 38 10.85 -28.36 2.78
N THR A 39 11.76 -29.01 2.05
CA THR A 39 12.75 -28.34 1.19
C THR A 39 12.38 -28.40 -0.30
N GLY A 40 11.31 -29.12 -0.65
CA GLY A 40 10.78 -29.33 -2.00
C GLY A 40 9.71 -28.32 -2.43
N ALA A 41 8.86 -28.68 -3.39
CA ALA A 41 7.82 -27.81 -3.95
C ALA A 41 6.86 -27.24 -2.88
N ALA A 42 6.55 -28.02 -1.84
CA ALA A 42 5.78 -27.60 -0.67
C ALA A 42 6.35 -26.36 0.05
N LYS A 43 7.65 -26.06 -0.10
CA LYS A 43 8.26 -24.84 0.45
C LYS A 43 7.72 -23.56 -0.21
N TYR A 44 7.32 -23.63 -1.46
CA TYR A 44 6.79 -22.50 -2.24
C TYR A 44 5.26 -22.47 -2.27
N GLU A 45 4.61 -23.53 -1.81
CA GLU A 45 3.19 -23.50 -1.56
C GLU A 45 2.97 -22.61 -0.32
N THR A 46 2.37 -21.45 -0.52
CA THR A 46 2.25 -20.45 0.52
C THR A 46 1.10 -20.79 1.45
N PHE A 47 1.35 -20.75 2.76
CA PHE A 47 0.30 -20.66 3.78
C PHE A 47 -0.40 -19.29 3.69
N GLY A 48 -1.28 -19.19 2.71
CA GLY A 48 -2.12 -18.03 2.44
C GLY A 48 -3.44 -18.54 1.89
N GLY A 49 -4.30 -19.10 2.76
CA GLY A 49 -5.71 -19.29 2.41
C GLY A 49 -6.28 -18.01 1.81
N PRO A 50 -7.27 -18.12 0.92
CA PRO A 50 -7.47 -17.25 -0.26
C PRO A 50 -6.95 -15.82 -0.07
N GLU A 51 -5.63 -15.61 -0.19
CA GLU A 51 -5.03 -14.28 -0.14
C GLU A 51 -5.35 -13.62 -1.48
N GLY A 52 -6.56 -13.06 -1.53
CA GLY A 52 -7.17 -12.52 -2.74
C GLY A 52 -8.67 -12.22 -2.62
N GLU A 53 -9.33 -12.48 -1.48
CA GLU A 53 -10.74 -12.09 -1.33
C GLU A 53 -10.94 -10.58 -1.23
N HIS A 54 -9.89 -9.81 -0.94
CA HIS A 54 -9.94 -8.36 -0.97
C HIS A 54 -9.03 -7.85 -2.09
N LYS A 55 -9.66 -7.22 -3.09
CA LYS A 55 -8.94 -6.37 -4.03
C LYS A 55 -8.19 -5.29 -3.24
N TYR A 56 -7.14 -4.71 -3.82
CA TYR A 56 -6.41 -3.55 -3.26
C TYR A 56 -7.36 -2.41 -2.80
N ASP A 57 -8.57 -2.34 -3.37
CA ASP A 57 -9.64 -1.40 -3.00
C ASP A 57 -10.37 -1.73 -1.68
N ASP A 58 -10.33 -2.98 -1.20
CA ASP A 58 -11.18 -3.51 -0.11
C ASP A 58 -10.38 -3.79 1.17
N GLY A 59 -9.06 -3.50 1.15
CA GLY A 59 -8.14 -3.64 2.28
C GLY A 59 -8.13 -2.45 3.26
N PRO A 60 -7.21 -2.40 4.24
CA PRO A 60 -7.03 -1.25 5.12
C PRO A 60 -6.70 0.05 4.35
N GLU A 61 -6.28 -0.08 3.10
CA GLU A 61 -6.03 1.00 2.14
C GLU A 61 -7.28 1.82 1.82
N ALA A 62 -8.49 1.26 1.96
CA ALA A 62 -9.74 2.02 1.88
C ALA A 62 -9.84 3.15 2.93
N LYS A 63 -9.10 3.04 4.05
CA LYS A 63 -9.03 4.08 5.09
C LYS A 63 -8.00 5.18 4.80
N LEU A 64 -7.17 5.02 3.75
CA LEU A 64 -6.16 6.01 3.37
C LEU A 64 -6.76 7.23 2.64
N GLY A 65 -8.08 7.20 2.40
CA GLY A 65 -8.79 8.26 1.68
C GLY A 65 -8.65 8.12 0.16
N PRO A 66 -9.24 9.05 -0.61
CA PRO A 66 -9.21 8.96 -2.06
C PRO A 66 -7.76 9.02 -2.57
N ALA A 67 -7.39 8.10 -3.46
CA ALA A 67 -6.03 7.96 -3.98
C ALA A 67 -5.51 9.24 -4.67
N GLY A 68 -6.41 10.10 -5.16
CA GLY A 68 -6.10 11.40 -5.76
C GLY A 68 -5.95 12.57 -4.79
N LEU A 69 -5.97 12.36 -3.47
CA LEU A 69 -5.85 13.42 -2.46
C LEU A 69 -4.47 14.10 -2.54
N ARG A 70 -4.45 15.42 -2.71
CA ARG A 70 -3.25 16.27 -2.63
C ARG A 70 -3.49 17.47 -1.74
N ARG A 71 -2.53 17.78 -0.86
CA ARG A 71 -2.47 19.03 -0.08
C ARG A 71 -1.51 20.00 -0.75
N HIS A 72 -1.90 21.27 -0.81
CA HIS A 72 -1.11 22.35 -1.39
C HIS A 72 -0.55 23.28 -0.30
N GLU A 73 0.47 24.07 -0.63
CA GLU A 73 1.14 24.99 0.30
C GLU A 73 0.23 26.12 0.77
N ASP A 74 -0.76 26.51 -0.04
CA ASP A 74 -1.80 27.50 0.32
C ASP A 74 -2.79 26.97 1.37
N GLY A 75 -2.70 25.69 1.71
CA GLY A 75 -3.59 24.98 2.62
C GLY A 75 -4.78 24.32 1.92
N SER A 76 -4.91 24.46 0.59
CA SER A 76 -6.02 23.86 -0.14
C SER A 76 -5.85 22.37 -0.38
N VAL A 77 -6.97 21.68 -0.60
CA VAL A 77 -7.02 20.25 -0.88
C VAL A 77 -7.62 20.02 -2.26
N SER A 78 -7.01 19.12 -3.02
CA SER A 78 -7.56 18.61 -4.29
C SER A 78 -7.75 17.09 -4.23
N ILE A 79 -8.78 16.60 -4.91
CA ILE A 79 -9.03 15.18 -5.16
C ILE A 79 -9.10 15.00 -6.67
N ASP A 80 -8.27 14.12 -7.23
CA ASP A 80 -8.19 13.84 -8.68
C ASP A 80 -7.97 15.10 -9.54
N GLY A 81 -7.29 16.09 -8.98
CA GLY A 81 -7.01 17.37 -9.64
C GLY A 81 -8.12 18.42 -9.51
N GLU A 82 -9.28 18.07 -8.97
CA GLU A 82 -10.34 19.03 -8.64
C GLU A 82 -10.09 19.62 -7.25
N LYS A 83 -10.09 20.96 -7.14
CA LYS A 83 -9.98 21.67 -5.86
C LYS A 83 -11.33 21.57 -5.14
N VAL A 84 -11.34 20.86 -4.02
CA VAL A 84 -12.55 20.53 -3.25
C VAL A 84 -12.68 21.35 -1.96
N ASP A 85 -11.64 22.11 -1.62
CA ASP A 85 -11.57 22.91 -0.41
C ASP A 85 -11.04 24.33 -0.71
N ASN A 86 -11.55 25.30 0.04
CA ASN A 86 -11.11 26.69 -0.01
C ASN A 86 -10.56 27.10 1.37
N PRO A 87 -9.23 27.13 1.55
CA PRO A 87 -8.61 27.36 2.85
C PRO A 87 -8.91 28.76 3.41
N GLU A 88 -9.21 29.74 2.55
CA GLU A 88 -9.54 31.10 2.97
C GLU A 88 -10.81 31.16 3.83
N ASP A 89 -11.76 30.24 3.60
CA ASP A 89 -13.02 30.20 4.36
C ASP A 89 -12.81 29.78 5.82
N TYR A 90 -11.64 29.22 6.14
CA TYR A 90 -11.28 28.72 7.47
C TYR A 90 -10.13 29.50 8.12
N LYS A 91 -9.52 30.45 7.39
CA LYS A 91 -8.52 31.34 7.96
C LYS A 91 -9.21 32.37 8.86
N GLY A 92 -8.84 32.39 10.13
CA GLY A 92 -9.27 33.43 11.06
C GLY A 92 -8.58 34.77 10.78
N GLU A 93 -9.00 35.81 11.48
CA GLU A 93 -8.31 37.10 11.42
C GLU A 93 -6.84 36.95 11.87
N PRO A 94 -5.89 37.59 11.18
CA PRO A 94 -4.49 37.61 11.59
C PRO A 94 -4.32 38.09 13.03
N ILE A 95 -3.42 37.43 13.76
CA ILE A 95 -3.07 37.85 15.13
C ILE A 95 -2.20 39.11 15.03
N PRO A 96 -2.54 40.22 15.72
CA PRO A 96 -1.74 41.44 15.68
C PRO A 96 -0.28 41.20 16.10
N GLY A 97 0.66 41.69 15.30
CA GLY A 97 2.10 41.48 15.42
C GLY A 97 2.58 40.08 15.06
N GLY A 98 1.71 39.24 14.50
CA GLY A 98 2.00 37.86 14.11
C GLY A 98 2.60 37.74 12.70
N PRO A 99 3.06 36.53 12.33
CA PRO A 99 3.66 36.26 11.02
C PRO A 99 2.68 36.38 9.84
N THR A 100 1.38 36.48 10.11
CA THR A 100 0.31 36.64 9.13
C THR A 100 -0.32 38.04 9.16
N ASP A 101 0.19 38.94 10.03
CA ASP A 101 -0.29 40.31 10.16
C ASP A 101 0.26 41.17 9.01
N PRO A 102 -0.59 41.80 8.18
CA PRO A 102 -0.14 42.70 7.12
C PRO A 102 0.64 43.93 7.63
N ASP A 103 0.41 44.33 8.88
CA ASP A 103 1.09 45.45 9.54
C ASP A 103 2.19 44.97 10.51
N GLY A 104 2.48 43.67 10.53
CA GLY A 104 3.48 43.04 11.39
C GLY A 104 4.92 43.36 10.99
N PRO A 105 5.91 43.16 11.89
CA PRO A 105 7.32 43.31 11.53
C PRO A 105 7.73 42.25 10.51
N ASP A 106 8.51 42.62 9.48
CA ASP A 106 9.04 41.69 8.48
C ASP A 106 9.75 40.51 9.18
N LEU A 107 9.42 39.27 8.76
CA LEU A 107 10.08 38.08 9.30
C LEU A 107 11.52 37.99 8.79
N ALA A 108 12.37 37.32 9.57
CA ALA A 108 13.74 37.02 9.16
C ALA A 108 13.72 36.08 7.95
N GLY A 109 13.90 36.62 6.74
CA GLY A 109 13.93 35.87 5.47
C GLY A 109 13.06 36.47 4.35
N GLU A 110 12.12 37.37 4.67
CA GLU A 110 11.11 37.87 3.72
C GLU A 110 11.61 38.94 2.72
N LYS A 111 12.88 39.34 2.82
CA LYS A 111 13.46 40.43 2.01
C LYS A 111 13.92 40.00 0.61
N GLU A 112 13.88 38.72 0.28
CA GLU A 112 14.48 38.22 -0.97
C GLU A 112 13.51 38.26 -2.17
N ASP A 113 12.18 38.21 -1.96
CA ASP A 113 11.20 38.08 -3.05
C ASP A 113 10.59 39.41 -3.56
N ARG A 114 10.89 40.56 -2.93
CA ARG A 114 10.37 41.88 -3.35
C ARG A 114 11.29 42.62 -4.35
N SER A 115 12.32 41.95 -4.88
CA SER A 115 13.32 42.52 -5.80
C SER A 115 13.25 41.86 -7.18
N GLY A 116 12.12 42.02 -7.88
CA GLY A 116 11.95 41.56 -9.25
C GLY A 116 11.15 42.58 -10.07
N ASP A 117 11.85 43.63 -10.52
CA ASP A 117 11.46 44.50 -11.64
C ASP A 117 12.50 44.33 -12.76
#